data_AF-A0A4Q6GRL5-F1
#
_entry.id   AF-A0A4Q6GRL5-F1
#
_cell.length_a   1.000
_cell.length_b   1.000
_cell.length_c   1.000
_cell.angle_alpha   90.00
_cell.angle_beta   90.00
_cell.angle_gamma   90.00
#
_symmetry.space_group_name_H-M   'P 1'
#
loop_
_entity.id
_entity.type
_entity.pdbx_description
1 polymer ?
#
loop_
_entity_poly.entity_id
_entity_poly.type
_entity_poly.pdbx_seq_one_letter_code
_entity_poly.pdbx_strand_id
1 'polypeptide(L)'
;MLETVQSAWNAFVSIPHLKLYLTAAWLLYLVPLCFWIVLQKREPVATLSWVLSLAMLPYAGYLIYFLLGPQKITRHRLRRHLSRLGMDAHDAVSPVDDGHPELGQLAQATTGLPPSTATSVQLLVDGAATYDALLDAIAAASNHIHLEYYIYMPDQTGTRLRDALVERARAGVKVRLLLDAVGSSKVSRAFLRPLLEAGAQFAWFHPTRFRPFTRPWLNLRTHRKIVLVDGRIAFTGGINITDEENERLHHNAYRDLHLRIEGEVVRSLQLVFVEDWTYATGHKRKDFEGTLLWHATERGVAGGISAQTLISGPDSSWEAIHRLHVAAIHEARERVWLVTPYFVPGEAARMALTSAALGGLDVRLLVPKLSDSRLVTYAARSYFDELLAAGVKVYEYGPRLLHSKALLCDDRLAIIGSANFDHRSFRLNFEVSMLFRDPVVAATLAQLIEGEIADSAPVQDQRNRSFWRNRLPEALARLMSPLL
;
A
#
# COMPACT_ATOMS: atom_id res chain seq x y z
N MET A 1 -37.60 -12.27 30.23
CA MET A 1 -36.27 -11.88 29.73
C MET A 1 -35.71 -10.68 30.49
N LEU A 2 -36.45 -9.56 30.61
CA LEU A 2 -36.03 -8.40 31.42
C LEU A 2 -35.84 -8.71 32.92
N GLU A 3 -36.78 -9.41 33.57
CA GLU A 3 -36.66 -9.79 34.99
C GLU A 3 -35.47 -10.73 35.26
N THR A 4 -35.19 -11.64 34.32
CA THR A 4 -34.07 -12.57 34.39
C THR A 4 -32.73 -11.83 34.33
N VAL A 5 -32.63 -10.83 33.44
CA VAL A 5 -31.46 -9.94 33.32
C VAL A 5 -31.31 -9.09 34.58
N GLN A 6 -32.41 -8.58 35.13
CA GLN A 6 -32.39 -7.72 36.30
C GLN A 6 -32.03 -8.48 37.59
N SER A 7 -32.52 -9.71 37.74
CA SER A 7 -32.13 -10.62 38.81
C SER A 7 -30.64 -10.98 38.72
N ALA A 8 -30.14 -11.31 37.52
CA ALA A 8 -28.72 -11.58 37.31
C ALA A 8 -27.83 -10.34 37.61
N TRP A 9 -28.28 -9.14 37.23
CA TRP A 9 -27.60 -7.90 37.53
C TRP A 9 -27.53 -7.61 39.04
N ASN A 10 -28.65 -7.78 39.74
CA ASN A 10 -28.71 -7.58 41.19
C ASN A 10 -27.81 -8.60 41.92
N ALA A 11 -27.83 -9.87 41.49
CA ALA A 11 -26.94 -10.89 42.01
C ALA A 11 -25.46 -10.52 41.79
N PHE A 12 -25.10 -10.04 40.60
CA PHE A 12 -23.74 -9.61 40.29
C PHE A 12 -23.29 -8.43 41.18
N VAL A 13 -24.10 -7.38 41.30
CA VAL A 13 -23.77 -6.20 42.12
C VAL A 13 -23.72 -6.52 43.62
N SER A 14 -24.43 -7.56 44.07
CA SER A 14 -24.44 -8.01 45.46
C SER A 14 -23.20 -8.80 45.91
N ILE A 15 -22.27 -9.11 44.99
CA ILE A 15 -21.03 -9.81 45.32
C ILE A 15 -20.22 -8.98 46.35
N PRO A 16 -19.86 -9.55 47.53
CA PRO A 16 -19.06 -8.84 48.51
C PRO A 16 -17.73 -8.36 47.92
N HIS A 17 -17.31 -7.14 48.25
CA HIS A 17 -16.05 -6.56 47.79
C HIS A 17 -15.86 -6.50 46.25
N LEU A 18 -16.94 -6.58 45.46
CA LEU A 18 -16.88 -6.54 43.99
C LEU A 18 -16.01 -5.39 43.45
N LYS A 19 -16.15 -4.17 44.00
CA LYS A 19 -15.34 -3.01 43.61
C LYS A 19 -13.84 -3.21 43.84
N LEU A 20 -13.46 -3.88 44.93
CA LEU A 20 -12.07 -4.20 45.25
C LEU A 20 -11.54 -5.24 44.26
N TYR A 21 -12.32 -6.29 43.97
CA TYR A 21 -11.93 -7.31 42.99
C TYR A 21 -11.77 -6.74 41.58
N LEU A 22 -12.69 -5.88 41.14
CA LEU A 22 -12.59 -5.20 39.86
C LEU A 22 -11.34 -4.31 39.81
N THR A 23 -11.14 -3.44 40.81
CA THR A 23 -9.95 -2.57 40.87
C THR A 23 -8.64 -3.38 40.91
N ALA A 24 -8.58 -4.45 41.69
CA ALA A 24 -7.42 -5.33 41.75
C ALA A 24 -7.15 -6.01 40.41
N ALA A 25 -8.17 -6.55 39.75
CA ALA A 25 -8.04 -7.13 38.42
C ALA A 25 -7.57 -6.10 37.38
N TRP A 26 -8.07 -4.87 37.48
CA TRP A 26 -7.65 -3.76 36.63
C TRP A 26 -6.17 -3.42 36.79
N LEU A 27 -5.70 -3.22 38.02
CA LEU A 27 -4.29 -2.97 38.32
C LEU A 27 -3.38 -4.14 37.91
N LEU A 28 -3.85 -5.38 38.13
CA LEU A 28 -3.11 -6.60 37.81
C LEU A 28 -2.80 -6.72 36.33
N TYR A 29 -3.68 -6.29 35.42
CA TYR A 29 -3.36 -6.26 34.00
C TYR A 29 -2.70 -4.95 33.56
N LEU A 30 -3.08 -3.80 34.15
CA LEU A 30 -2.59 -2.49 33.73
C LEU A 30 -1.07 -2.38 33.89
N VAL A 31 -0.53 -2.75 35.07
CA VAL A 31 0.89 -2.55 35.38
C VAL A 31 1.79 -3.39 34.47
N PRO A 32 1.59 -4.73 34.32
CA PRO A 32 2.40 -5.53 33.41
C PRO A 32 2.25 -5.12 31.95
N LEU A 33 1.02 -4.74 31.53
CA LEU A 33 0.77 -4.33 30.15
C LEU A 33 1.45 -3.01 29.81
N CYS A 34 1.39 -2.02 30.70
CA CYS A 34 2.10 -0.75 30.55
C CYS A 34 3.62 -0.96 30.52
N PHE A 35 4.15 -1.79 31.43
CA PHE A 35 5.58 -2.14 31.42
C PHE A 35 5.98 -2.80 30.09
N TRP A 36 5.20 -3.77 29.61
CA TRP A 36 5.43 -4.41 28.32
C TRP A 36 5.38 -3.43 27.15
N ILE A 37 4.39 -2.52 27.11
CA ILE A 37 4.25 -1.49 26.07
C ILE A 37 5.48 -0.58 26.04
N VAL A 38 5.95 -0.11 27.21
CA VAL A 38 7.16 0.71 27.31
C VAL A 38 8.40 -0.04 26.81
N LEU A 39 8.52 -1.32 27.14
CA LEU A 39 9.62 -2.16 26.66
C LEU A 39 9.63 -2.39 25.15
N GLN A 40 8.53 -2.12 24.44
CA GLN A 40 8.51 -2.24 22.97
C GLN A 40 9.32 -1.16 22.26
N LYS A 41 9.78 -0.11 22.96
CA LYS A 41 10.57 1.01 22.42
C LYS A 41 9.95 1.63 21.16
N ARG A 42 8.62 1.79 21.17
CA ARG A 42 7.89 2.48 20.09
C ARG A 42 8.00 3.99 20.26
N GLU A 43 7.54 4.72 19.25
CA GLU A 43 7.32 6.17 19.30
C GLU A 43 6.75 6.60 20.67
N PRO A 44 7.42 7.52 21.40
CA PRO A 44 7.02 7.90 22.74
C PRO A 44 5.57 8.37 22.82
N VAL A 45 5.09 9.13 21.83
CA VAL A 45 3.72 9.64 21.75
C VAL A 45 2.70 8.50 21.68
N ALA A 46 2.94 7.50 20.83
CA ALA A 46 2.06 6.34 20.70
C ALA A 46 2.06 5.48 21.98
N THR A 47 3.23 5.32 22.61
CA THR A 47 3.41 4.59 23.87
C THR A 47 2.62 5.25 24.99
N LEU A 48 2.77 6.57 25.15
CA LEU A 48 2.03 7.37 26.13
C LEU A 48 0.52 7.32 25.87
N SER A 49 0.10 7.42 24.60
CA SER A 49 -1.33 7.35 24.24
C SER A 49 -1.96 6.03 24.69
N TRP A 50 -1.26 4.91 24.52
CA TRP A 50 -1.74 3.61 24.99
C TRP A 50 -1.77 3.50 26.51
N VAL A 51 -0.71 3.93 27.19
CA VAL A 51 -0.63 3.91 28.66
C VAL A 51 -1.75 4.77 29.26
N LEU A 52 -1.96 5.97 28.75
CA LEU A 52 -3.04 6.87 29.19
C LEU A 52 -4.41 6.29 28.88
N SER A 53 -4.64 5.73 27.69
CA SER A 53 -5.93 5.11 27.34
C SER A 53 -6.27 3.94 28.25
N LEU A 54 -5.29 3.09 28.58
CA LEU A 54 -5.45 1.96 29.50
C LEU A 54 -5.72 2.43 30.94
N ALA A 55 -5.11 3.55 31.36
CA ALA A 55 -5.28 4.12 32.69
C ALA A 55 -6.60 4.90 32.85
N MET A 56 -7.06 5.61 31.82
CA MET A 56 -8.26 6.45 31.89
C MET A 56 -9.56 5.69 31.61
N LEU A 57 -9.49 4.55 30.91
CA LEU A 57 -10.66 3.75 30.54
C LEU A 57 -10.53 2.31 31.07
N PRO A 58 -10.93 2.04 32.32
CA PRO A 58 -10.88 0.69 32.87
C PRO A 58 -11.67 -0.31 32.01
N TYR A 59 -11.00 -1.39 31.60
CA TYR A 59 -11.50 -2.49 30.74
C TYR A 59 -11.79 -2.10 29.30
N ALA A 60 -12.41 -0.94 29.05
CA ALA A 60 -12.63 -0.43 27.70
C ALA A 60 -11.29 -0.13 27.00
N GLY A 61 -10.33 0.48 27.71
CA GLY A 61 -8.98 0.69 27.20
C GLY A 61 -8.27 -0.62 26.84
N TYR A 62 -8.48 -1.68 27.63
CA TYR A 62 -7.97 -3.01 27.31
C TYR A 62 -8.61 -3.58 26.04
N LEU A 63 -9.93 -3.46 25.87
CA LEU A 63 -10.63 -3.89 24.66
C LEU A 63 -10.12 -3.13 23.42
N ILE A 64 -9.95 -1.80 23.52
CA ILE A 64 -9.39 -0.98 22.44
C ILE A 64 -7.96 -1.41 22.13
N TYR A 65 -7.11 -1.61 23.15
CA TYR A 65 -5.75 -2.12 22.96
C TYR A 65 -5.72 -3.54 22.39
N PHE A 66 -6.69 -4.38 22.73
CA PHE A 66 -6.80 -5.73 22.20
C PHE A 66 -7.12 -5.72 20.70
N LEU A 67 -8.05 -4.86 20.28
CA LEU A 67 -8.52 -4.76 18.89
C LEU A 67 -7.58 -3.96 17.98
N LEU A 68 -7.05 -2.83 18.46
CA LEU A 68 -6.29 -1.85 17.66
C LEU A 68 -4.82 -1.74 18.08
N GLY A 69 -4.46 -2.34 19.22
CA GLY A 69 -3.10 -2.25 19.74
C GLY A 69 -2.08 -2.91 18.81
N PRO A 70 -0.80 -2.55 18.97
CA PRO A 70 0.18 -2.81 17.94
C PRO A 70 0.52 -4.30 17.83
N GLN A 71 0.38 -4.87 16.63
CA GLN A 71 0.78 -6.24 16.33
C GLN A 71 2.15 -6.24 15.63
N LYS A 72 3.01 -7.20 15.96
CA LYS A 72 4.25 -7.45 15.19
C LYS A 72 4.04 -8.71 14.37
N ILE A 73 4.21 -8.60 13.06
CA ILE A 73 4.31 -9.78 12.18
C ILE A 73 5.79 -10.10 12.07
N THR A 74 6.23 -11.15 12.75
CA THR A 74 7.52 -11.75 12.48
C THR A 74 7.31 -12.83 11.41
N ARG A 75 7.46 -12.45 10.13
CA ARG A 75 7.64 -13.46 9.06
C ARG A 75 8.98 -14.14 9.33
N HIS A 76 8.96 -15.32 9.94
CA HIS A 76 10.17 -16.11 10.17
C HIS A 76 10.86 -16.39 8.83
N ARG A 77 11.94 -15.64 8.55
CA ARG A 77 12.99 -15.84 7.53
C ARG A 77 12.52 -16.56 6.25
N LEU A 78 11.67 -15.91 5.46
CA LEU A 78 11.54 -16.27 4.04
C LEU A 78 12.82 -15.94 3.24
N ARG A 79 13.64 -15.00 3.74
CA ARG A 79 14.98 -14.66 3.19
C ARG A 79 15.92 -15.87 3.00
N ARG A 80 15.81 -16.93 3.81
CA ARG A 80 16.61 -18.16 3.63
C ARG A 80 16.04 -19.11 2.55
N HIS A 81 14.79 -18.88 2.14
CA HIS A 81 14.10 -19.55 1.03
C HIS A 81 14.34 -18.83 -0.31
N LEU A 82 14.46 -17.50 -0.28
CA LEU A 82 14.76 -16.63 -1.42
C LEU A 82 16.14 -16.89 -2.06
N SER A 83 17.18 -17.04 -1.24
CA SER A 83 18.53 -17.43 -1.70
C SER A 83 18.44 -18.71 -2.56
N ARG A 84 17.69 -19.70 -2.06
CA ARG A 84 17.48 -20.98 -2.74
C ARG A 84 16.64 -20.89 -4.01
N LEU A 85 15.78 -19.89 -4.21
CA LEU A 85 14.97 -19.69 -5.42
C LEU A 85 15.78 -19.28 -6.67
N GLY A 86 17.12 -19.28 -6.58
CA GLY A 86 18.01 -18.99 -7.70
C GLY A 86 18.42 -17.52 -7.77
N MET A 87 18.23 -16.76 -6.69
CA MET A 87 18.82 -15.42 -6.56
C MET A 87 20.29 -15.46 -6.12
N ASP A 88 20.79 -16.61 -5.63
CA ASP A 88 22.21 -16.78 -5.27
C ASP A 88 23.18 -16.61 -6.46
N ALA A 89 22.68 -16.65 -7.70
CA ALA A 89 23.50 -16.52 -8.92
C ALA A 89 23.52 -15.12 -9.53
N HIS A 90 22.89 -14.13 -8.90
CA HIS A 90 22.78 -12.77 -9.44
C HIS A 90 23.24 -11.71 -8.46
N ASP A 91 24.56 -11.52 -8.48
CA ASP A 91 25.19 -10.23 -8.21
C ASP A 91 24.45 -9.14 -9.01
N ALA A 92 24.29 -7.98 -8.36
CA ALA A 92 23.62 -6.80 -8.87
C ALA A 92 23.68 -6.66 -10.39
N VAL A 93 22.53 -6.65 -11.06
CA VAL A 93 22.46 -6.01 -12.38
C VAL A 93 22.64 -4.54 -12.07
N SER A 94 23.87 -4.04 -12.21
CA SER A 94 24.14 -2.61 -12.18
C SER A 94 23.24 -1.99 -13.24
N PRO A 95 22.26 -1.15 -12.86
CA PRO A 95 21.77 -0.19 -13.81
C PRO A 95 22.97 0.71 -14.09
N VAL A 96 23.08 1.15 -15.34
CA VAL A 96 24.14 2.03 -15.82
C VAL A 96 24.40 3.15 -14.80
N ASP A 97 25.68 3.41 -14.58
CA ASP A 97 26.20 4.42 -13.66
C ASP A 97 25.68 5.82 -14.05
N ASP A 98 24.57 6.23 -13.43
CA ASP A 98 23.99 7.57 -13.58
C ASP A 98 24.64 8.59 -12.61
N GLY A 99 25.70 8.20 -11.89
CA GLY A 99 26.41 9.06 -10.92
C GLY A 99 25.78 9.15 -9.53
N HIS A 100 24.64 8.49 -9.26
CA HIS A 100 23.94 8.50 -7.96
C HIS A 100 23.50 7.09 -7.50
N PRO A 101 24.44 6.23 -7.09
CA PRO A 101 24.15 4.85 -6.68
C PRO A 101 23.40 4.74 -5.34
N GLU A 102 23.29 5.82 -4.57
CA GLU A 102 22.84 5.83 -3.18
C GLU A 102 21.41 5.30 -3.02
N LEU A 103 20.43 5.78 -3.82
CA LEU A 103 19.06 5.26 -3.73
C LEU A 103 18.96 3.78 -4.07
N GLY A 104 19.70 3.33 -5.09
CA GLY A 104 19.67 1.93 -5.52
C GLY A 104 20.20 0.99 -4.42
N GLN A 105 21.29 1.41 -3.78
CA GLN A 105 21.87 0.70 -2.63
C GLN A 105 20.95 0.76 -1.41
N LEU A 106 20.37 1.91 -1.10
CA LEU A 106 19.41 2.07 -0.01
C LEU A 106 18.18 1.18 -0.22
N ALA A 107 17.66 1.15 -1.44
CA ALA A 107 16.54 0.30 -1.82
C ALA A 107 16.88 -1.18 -1.65
N GLN A 108 18.05 -1.62 -2.14
CA GLN A 108 18.48 -3.02 -1.98
C GLN A 108 18.71 -3.38 -0.51
N ALA A 109 19.35 -2.52 0.27
CA ALA A 109 19.62 -2.76 1.69
C ALA A 109 18.33 -2.89 2.51
N THR A 110 17.31 -2.10 2.18
CA THR A 110 16.05 -2.06 2.93
C THR A 110 15.02 -3.09 2.46
N THR A 111 14.96 -3.41 1.17
CA THR A 111 14.02 -4.37 0.58
C THR A 111 14.60 -5.78 0.44
N GLY A 112 15.91 -5.88 0.19
CA GLY A 112 16.57 -7.11 -0.26
C GLY A 112 16.39 -7.42 -1.75
N LEU A 113 15.79 -6.51 -2.52
CA LEU A 113 15.60 -6.64 -3.97
C LEU A 113 16.64 -5.78 -4.70
N PRO A 114 17.49 -6.39 -5.56
CA PRO A 114 18.53 -5.66 -6.27
C PRO A 114 17.93 -4.72 -7.33
N PRO A 115 18.66 -3.66 -7.72
CA PRO A 115 18.37 -2.93 -8.95
C PRO A 115 18.36 -3.87 -10.16
N SER A 116 17.58 -3.52 -11.18
CA SER A 116 17.39 -4.32 -12.38
C SER A 116 17.05 -3.42 -13.57
N THR A 117 16.59 -4.03 -14.68
CA THR A 117 16.21 -3.32 -15.90
C THR A 117 14.80 -3.70 -16.34
N ALA A 118 14.11 -2.75 -16.97
CA ALA A 118 12.91 -2.99 -17.74
C ALA A 118 13.22 -2.78 -19.24
N THR A 119 12.62 -3.59 -20.10
CA THR A 119 12.70 -3.41 -21.56
C THR A 119 11.58 -2.51 -22.07
N SER A 120 10.46 -2.48 -21.35
CA SER A 120 9.32 -1.63 -21.66
C SER A 120 8.58 -1.27 -20.38
N VAL A 121 8.19 0.00 -20.27
CA VAL A 121 7.33 0.52 -19.21
C VAL A 121 6.25 1.36 -19.88
N GLN A 122 4.99 0.94 -19.72
CA GLN A 122 3.83 1.67 -20.20
C GLN A 122 3.02 2.17 -19.01
N LEU A 123 2.80 3.48 -18.95
CA LEU A 123 1.89 4.11 -18.00
C LEU A 123 0.45 3.94 -18.53
N LEU A 124 -0.38 3.25 -17.76
CA LEU A 124 -1.78 3.00 -18.05
C LEU A 124 -2.61 3.94 -17.19
N VAL A 125 -3.32 4.84 -17.85
CA VAL A 125 -4.14 5.87 -17.20
C VAL A 125 -5.57 5.36 -17.12
N ASP A 126 -6.15 5.43 -15.92
CA ASP A 126 -7.50 4.97 -15.63
C ASP A 126 -7.72 3.44 -15.82
N GLY A 127 -8.88 2.96 -15.34
CA GLY A 127 -9.19 1.55 -15.32
C GLY A 127 -9.34 0.96 -16.70
N ALA A 128 -10.00 1.63 -17.66
CA ALA A 128 -10.31 0.97 -18.91
C ALA A 128 -9.06 0.64 -19.75
N ALA A 129 -8.08 1.54 -19.83
CA ALA A 129 -6.80 1.25 -20.46
C ALA A 129 -6.06 0.11 -19.75
N THR A 130 -6.16 0.07 -18.42
CA THR A 130 -5.54 -0.96 -17.58
C THR A 130 -6.19 -2.33 -17.81
N TYR A 131 -7.52 -2.40 -17.79
CA TYR A 131 -8.26 -3.64 -17.96
C TYR A 131 -8.11 -4.21 -19.36
N ASP A 132 -8.09 -3.37 -20.40
CA ASP A 132 -7.87 -3.86 -21.76
C ASP A 132 -6.47 -4.48 -21.89
N ALA A 133 -5.42 -3.77 -21.49
CA ALA A 133 -4.05 -4.28 -21.54
C ALA A 133 -3.86 -5.55 -20.68
N LEU A 134 -4.50 -5.60 -19.50
CA LEU A 134 -4.49 -6.76 -18.61
C LEU A 134 -5.18 -7.97 -19.25
N LEU A 135 -6.36 -7.79 -19.82
CA LEU A 135 -7.12 -8.86 -20.44
C LEU A 135 -6.43 -9.39 -21.70
N ASP A 136 -5.80 -8.53 -22.50
CA ASP A 136 -5.00 -8.92 -23.65
C ASP A 136 -3.79 -9.77 -23.22
N ALA A 137 -3.09 -9.35 -22.17
CA ALA A 137 -1.98 -10.13 -21.61
C ALA A 137 -2.44 -11.48 -21.06
N ILE A 138 -3.57 -11.52 -20.36
CA ILE A 138 -4.18 -12.76 -19.86
C ILE A 138 -4.55 -13.68 -21.02
N ALA A 139 -5.19 -13.18 -22.07
CA ALA A 139 -5.58 -13.97 -23.23
C ALA A 139 -4.36 -14.60 -23.94
N ALA A 140 -3.23 -13.89 -23.97
CA ALA A 140 -1.98 -14.36 -24.55
C ALA A 140 -1.18 -15.32 -23.65
N ALA A 141 -1.59 -15.51 -22.39
CA ALA A 141 -0.85 -16.33 -21.42
C ALA A 141 -0.78 -17.80 -21.84
N SER A 142 0.39 -18.40 -21.63
CA SER A 142 0.74 -19.75 -22.08
C SER A 142 1.25 -20.67 -20.97
N ASN A 143 1.68 -20.12 -19.83
CA ASN A 143 2.28 -20.88 -18.73
C ASN A 143 1.57 -20.64 -17.40
N HIS A 144 1.53 -19.39 -16.94
CA HIS A 144 0.92 -19.06 -15.65
C HIS A 144 0.45 -17.61 -15.56
N ILE A 145 -0.54 -17.40 -14.69
CA ILE A 145 -1.02 -16.08 -14.30
C ILE A 145 -1.09 -16.03 -12.78
N HIS A 146 -0.40 -15.08 -12.17
CA HIS A 146 -0.45 -14.84 -10.73
C HIS A 146 -1.03 -13.46 -10.46
N LEU A 147 -2.01 -13.36 -9.57
CA LEU A 147 -2.66 -12.10 -9.20
C LEU A 147 -2.69 -11.93 -7.70
N GLU A 148 -2.33 -10.73 -7.23
CA GLU A 148 -2.53 -10.26 -5.88
C GLU A 148 -3.25 -8.90 -5.90
N TYR A 149 -4.36 -8.79 -5.18
CA TYR A 149 -5.13 -7.55 -5.10
C TYR A 149 -5.69 -7.27 -3.70
N TYR A 150 -5.71 -5.99 -3.34
CA TYR A 150 -6.46 -5.48 -2.20
C TYR A 150 -7.97 -5.55 -2.41
N ILE A 151 -8.48 -4.82 -3.41
CA ILE A 151 -9.90 -4.82 -3.77
C ILE A 151 -10.09 -5.58 -5.08
N TYR A 152 -10.93 -6.60 -4.99
CA TYR A 152 -11.53 -7.31 -6.11
C TYR A 152 -13.02 -7.39 -5.82
N MET A 153 -13.82 -6.88 -6.74
CA MET A 153 -15.27 -6.80 -6.58
C MET A 153 -15.97 -7.80 -7.51
N PRO A 154 -17.06 -8.46 -7.07
CA PRO A 154 -17.85 -9.34 -7.93
C PRO A 154 -18.85 -8.54 -8.78
N ASP A 155 -18.36 -7.50 -9.46
CA ASP A 155 -19.10 -6.60 -10.34
C ASP A 155 -18.79 -6.89 -11.81
N GLN A 156 -19.10 -5.99 -12.76
CA GLN A 156 -18.92 -6.28 -14.19
C GLN A 156 -17.43 -6.45 -14.55
N THR A 157 -16.59 -5.54 -14.05
CA THR A 157 -15.14 -5.55 -14.26
C THR A 157 -14.51 -6.80 -13.65
N GLY A 158 -14.83 -7.12 -12.38
CA GLY A 158 -14.31 -8.33 -11.76
C GLY A 158 -14.85 -9.61 -12.38
N THR A 159 -16.11 -9.64 -12.83
CA THR A 159 -16.67 -10.79 -13.55
C THR A 159 -15.94 -11.03 -14.87
N ARG A 160 -15.68 -9.98 -15.66
CA ARG A 160 -14.95 -10.07 -16.93
C ARG A 160 -13.53 -10.60 -16.72
N LEU A 161 -12.82 -10.11 -15.69
CA LEU A 161 -11.50 -10.61 -15.34
C LEU A 161 -11.54 -12.08 -14.88
N ARG A 162 -12.48 -12.45 -14.00
CA ARG A 162 -12.66 -13.84 -13.55
C ARG A 162 -12.87 -14.77 -14.75
N ASP A 163 -13.72 -14.40 -15.69
CA ASP A 163 -14.07 -15.25 -16.83
C ASP A 163 -12.91 -15.43 -17.80
N ALA A 164 -12.07 -14.41 -18.00
CA ALA A 164 -10.82 -14.54 -18.73
C ALA A 164 -9.85 -15.51 -18.04
N LEU A 165 -9.74 -15.43 -16.70
CA LEU A 165 -8.92 -16.36 -15.92
C LEU A 165 -9.46 -17.80 -15.94
N VAL A 166 -10.78 -17.98 -15.91
CA VAL A 166 -11.45 -19.29 -16.06
C VAL A 166 -11.10 -19.92 -17.40
N GLU A 167 -11.17 -19.14 -18.47
CA GLU A 167 -10.86 -19.60 -19.81
C GLU A 167 -9.40 -20.05 -19.93
N ARG A 168 -8.44 -19.23 -19.46
CA ARG A 168 -7.02 -19.60 -19.43
C ARG A 168 -6.73 -20.81 -18.55
N ALA A 169 -7.37 -20.93 -17.39
CA ALA A 169 -7.22 -22.10 -16.52
C ALA A 169 -7.71 -23.39 -17.21
N ARG A 170 -8.82 -23.33 -17.94
CA ARG A 170 -9.30 -24.46 -18.77
C ARG A 170 -8.34 -24.80 -19.92
N ALA A 171 -7.64 -23.82 -20.46
CA ALA A 171 -6.58 -24.01 -21.44
C ALA A 171 -5.27 -24.59 -20.85
N GLY A 172 -5.23 -24.88 -19.54
CA GLY A 172 -4.09 -25.48 -18.86
C GLY A 172 -3.08 -24.48 -18.27
N VAL A 173 -3.36 -23.18 -18.36
CA VAL A 173 -2.53 -22.13 -17.74
C VAL A 173 -2.68 -22.18 -16.22
N LYS A 174 -1.57 -22.14 -15.49
CA LYS A 174 -1.58 -22.15 -14.02
C LYS A 174 -2.03 -20.80 -13.47
N VAL A 175 -3.25 -20.72 -12.96
CA VAL A 175 -3.79 -19.48 -12.38
C VAL A 175 -3.75 -19.52 -10.84
N ARG A 176 -3.18 -18.48 -10.21
CA ARG A 176 -3.19 -18.29 -8.75
C ARG A 176 -3.71 -16.90 -8.40
N LEU A 177 -4.76 -16.85 -7.58
CA LEU A 177 -5.42 -15.61 -7.16
C LEU A 177 -5.33 -15.42 -5.64
N LEU A 178 -4.63 -14.39 -5.20
CA LEU A 178 -4.48 -13.98 -3.81
C LEU A 178 -5.25 -12.69 -3.56
N LEU A 179 -6.24 -12.72 -2.67
CA LEU A 179 -7.06 -11.54 -2.38
C LEU A 179 -6.94 -11.13 -0.92
N ASP A 180 -6.95 -9.83 -0.67
CA ASP A 180 -7.10 -9.31 0.68
C ASP A 180 -8.53 -9.57 1.21
N ALA A 181 -8.63 -10.24 2.36
CA ALA A 181 -9.92 -10.60 2.96
C ALA A 181 -10.77 -9.42 3.44
N VAL A 182 -10.19 -8.24 3.70
CA VAL A 182 -10.96 -7.04 4.08
C VAL A 182 -11.38 -6.27 2.84
N GLY A 183 -10.42 -5.94 1.96
CA GLY A 183 -10.69 -5.18 0.74
C GLY A 183 -11.61 -5.92 -0.23
N SER A 184 -11.51 -7.25 -0.31
CA SER A 184 -12.32 -8.09 -1.19
C SER A 184 -13.40 -8.88 -0.43
N SER A 185 -13.88 -8.35 0.69
CA SER A 185 -14.86 -9.02 1.58
C SER A 185 -16.20 -9.38 0.91
N LYS A 186 -16.56 -8.69 -0.20
CA LYS A 186 -17.77 -8.99 -0.99
C LYS A 186 -17.62 -10.20 -1.91
N VAL A 187 -16.40 -10.69 -2.15
CA VAL A 187 -16.15 -11.87 -3.00
C VAL A 187 -16.60 -13.14 -2.28
N SER A 188 -17.62 -13.80 -2.85
CA SER A 188 -18.17 -15.03 -2.30
C SER A 188 -17.53 -16.28 -2.91
N ARG A 189 -17.66 -17.42 -2.22
CA ARG A 189 -17.29 -18.73 -2.80
C ARG A 189 -18.08 -19.04 -4.08
N ALA A 190 -19.32 -18.59 -4.17
CA ALA A 190 -20.15 -18.79 -5.36
C ALA A 190 -19.58 -18.03 -6.57
N PHE A 191 -19.10 -16.80 -6.35
CA PHE A 191 -18.44 -16.01 -7.39
C PHE A 191 -17.16 -16.68 -7.91
N LEU A 192 -16.34 -17.25 -7.01
CA LEU A 192 -15.08 -17.91 -7.35
C LEU A 192 -15.25 -19.35 -7.87
N ARG A 193 -16.43 -19.97 -7.71
CA ARG A 193 -16.65 -21.37 -8.05
C ARG A 193 -16.24 -21.72 -9.49
N PRO A 194 -16.61 -20.96 -10.55
CA PRO A 194 -16.19 -21.26 -11.92
C PRO A 194 -14.66 -21.30 -12.08
N LEU A 195 -13.95 -20.41 -11.38
CA LEU A 195 -12.50 -20.30 -11.42
C LEU A 195 -11.84 -21.52 -10.76
N LEU A 196 -12.36 -21.94 -9.61
CA LEU A 196 -11.88 -23.13 -8.89
C LEU A 196 -12.16 -24.43 -9.67
N GLU A 197 -13.35 -24.54 -10.28
CA GLU A 197 -13.73 -25.69 -11.12
C GLU A 197 -12.88 -25.78 -12.39
N ALA A 198 -12.36 -24.65 -12.88
CA ALA A 198 -11.41 -24.61 -13.99
C ALA A 198 -9.97 -25.02 -13.59
N GLY A 199 -9.71 -25.31 -12.32
CA GLY A 199 -8.40 -25.76 -11.82
C GLY A 199 -7.49 -24.65 -11.30
N ALA A 200 -7.98 -23.40 -11.23
CA ALA A 200 -7.22 -22.30 -10.64
C ALA A 200 -7.13 -22.43 -9.11
N GLN A 201 -6.11 -21.81 -8.53
CA GLN A 201 -5.87 -21.79 -7.09
C GLN A 201 -6.25 -20.43 -6.51
N PHE A 202 -6.78 -20.44 -5.29
CA PHE A 202 -7.21 -19.23 -4.59
C PHE A 202 -6.75 -19.23 -3.13
N ALA A 203 -6.37 -18.06 -2.63
CA ALA A 203 -6.02 -17.85 -1.23
C ALA A 203 -6.48 -16.48 -0.71
N TRP A 204 -6.77 -16.43 0.59
CA TRP A 204 -7.01 -15.17 1.31
C TRP A 204 -5.73 -14.70 1.99
N PHE A 205 -5.34 -13.45 1.73
CA PHE A 205 -4.38 -12.74 2.55
C PHE A 205 -5.08 -12.30 3.86
N HIS A 206 -4.53 -12.71 5.00
CA HIS A 206 -5.06 -12.46 6.35
C HIS A 206 -6.58 -12.64 6.48
N PRO A 207 -7.10 -13.88 6.47
CA PRO A 207 -8.53 -14.14 6.56
C PRO A 207 -9.12 -13.56 7.87
N THR A 208 -10.29 -12.92 7.75
CA THR A 208 -11.00 -12.23 8.86
C THR A 208 -11.79 -13.18 9.77
N ARG A 209 -11.56 -14.50 9.70
CA ARG A 209 -12.29 -15.48 10.52
C ARG A 209 -12.02 -15.21 12.00
N PHE A 210 -13.09 -14.86 12.73
CA PHE A 210 -13.06 -14.81 14.19
C PHE A 210 -12.77 -16.22 14.73
N ARG A 211 -11.56 -16.42 15.25
CA ARG A 211 -11.27 -17.54 16.15
C ARG A 211 -11.30 -17.00 17.59
N PRO A 212 -12.00 -17.68 18.53
CA PRO A 212 -12.03 -17.27 19.93
C PRO A 212 -10.60 -17.05 20.44
N PHE A 213 -10.40 -15.98 21.21
CA PHE A 213 -9.10 -15.63 21.81
C PHE A 213 -7.97 -15.28 20.83
N THR A 214 -8.27 -15.09 19.54
CA THR A 214 -7.31 -14.53 18.57
C THR A 214 -7.69 -13.09 18.22
N ARG A 215 -6.70 -12.21 18.10
CA ARG A 215 -6.93 -10.83 17.65
C ARG A 215 -7.22 -10.84 16.14
N PRO A 216 -8.32 -10.22 15.67
CA PRO A 216 -8.59 -10.12 14.25
C PRO A 216 -7.52 -9.25 13.55
N TRP A 217 -7.09 -9.66 12.36
CA TRP A 217 -6.16 -8.89 11.51
C TRP A 217 -6.91 -7.76 10.79
N LEU A 218 -7.33 -6.74 11.56
CA LEU A 218 -8.00 -5.54 11.03
C LEU A 218 -7.00 -4.57 10.38
N ASN A 219 -5.78 -4.53 10.90
CA ASN A 219 -4.64 -3.84 10.30
C ASN A 219 -3.75 -4.85 9.56
N LEU A 220 -2.70 -4.35 8.90
CA LEU A 220 -1.68 -5.18 8.25
C LEU A 220 -2.15 -5.88 6.98
N ARG A 221 -2.94 -5.18 6.17
CA ARG A 221 -3.56 -5.70 4.94
C ARG A 221 -2.57 -5.67 3.79
N THR A 222 -2.77 -6.53 2.79
CA THR A 222 -2.07 -6.34 1.51
C THR A 222 -2.78 -5.25 0.74
N HIS A 223 -2.04 -4.19 0.41
CA HIS A 223 -2.49 -3.10 -0.43
C HIS A 223 -1.82 -3.15 -1.81
N ARG A 224 -1.12 -4.27 -2.11
CA ARG A 224 -0.47 -4.52 -3.39
C ARG A 224 -1.51 -4.81 -4.48
N LYS A 225 -1.14 -4.44 -5.71
CA LYS A 225 -1.81 -4.83 -6.94
C LYS A 225 -0.70 -5.36 -7.86
N ILE A 226 -0.62 -6.66 -8.00
CA ILE A 226 0.41 -7.34 -8.79
C ILE A 226 -0.30 -8.33 -9.69
N VAL A 227 -0.08 -8.23 -11.00
CA VAL A 227 -0.40 -9.32 -11.94
C VAL A 227 0.86 -9.71 -12.67
N LEU A 228 1.11 -11.01 -12.78
CA LEU A 228 2.27 -11.54 -13.47
C LEU A 228 1.79 -12.56 -14.49
N VAL A 229 2.20 -12.37 -15.75
CA VAL A 229 1.86 -13.25 -16.87
C VAL A 229 3.14 -13.86 -17.41
N ASP A 230 3.20 -15.19 -17.34
CA ASP A 230 4.30 -16.03 -17.85
C ASP A 230 5.71 -15.64 -17.33
N GLY A 231 5.79 -14.90 -16.23
CA GLY A 231 7.05 -14.35 -15.69
C GLY A 231 7.72 -13.32 -16.62
N ARG A 232 6.99 -12.79 -17.61
CA ARG A 232 7.48 -11.84 -18.62
C ARG A 232 6.87 -10.46 -18.52
N ILE A 233 5.57 -10.40 -18.25
CA ILE A 233 4.80 -9.15 -18.15
C ILE A 233 4.33 -9.03 -16.71
N ALA A 234 4.52 -7.85 -16.12
CA ALA A 234 3.93 -7.48 -14.85
C ALA A 234 3.00 -6.27 -14.97
N PHE A 235 1.95 -6.26 -14.15
CA PHE A 235 1.12 -5.10 -13.92
C PHE A 235 1.19 -4.71 -12.44
N THR A 236 1.40 -3.43 -12.15
CA THR A 236 1.33 -2.90 -10.77
C THR A 236 1.03 -1.40 -10.73
N GLY A 237 0.51 -0.88 -9.63
CA GLY A 237 0.13 0.53 -9.49
C GLY A 237 -1.01 0.75 -8.48
N GLY A 238 -1.84 1.78 -8.70
CA GLY A 238 -2.94 2.14 -7.80
C GLY A 238 -4.26 1.39 -8.05
N ILE A 239 -4.55 1.07 -9.32
CA ILE A 239 -5.85 0.57 -9.79
C ILE A 239 -6.24 -0.79 -9.21
N ASN A 240 -7.42 -0.86 -8.61
CA ASN A 240 -8.06 -2.09 -8.13
C ASN A 240 -8.93 -2.77 -9.19
N ILE A 241 -9.49 -3.95 -8.89
CA ILE A 241 -10.47 -4.62 -9.77
C ILE A 241 -11.88 -4.30 -9.27
N THR A 242 -12.48 -3.25 -9.84
CA THR A 242 -13.82 -2.76 -9.47
C THR A 242 -14.36 -1.84 -10.55
N ASP A 243 -15.68 -1.78 -10.69
CA ASP A 243 -16.36 -0.84 -11.57
C ASP A 243 -16.10 0.62 -11.15
N GLU A 244 -15.76 0.89 -9.88
CA GLU A 244 -15.37 2.22 -9.37
C GLU A 244 -14.08 2.78 -9.98
N GLU A 245 -13.27 1.96 -10.63
CA GLU A 245 -12.05 2.36 -11.33
C GLU A 245 -12.28 2.38 -12.86
N ASN A 246 -13.42 1.87 -13.34
CA ASN A 246 -13.74 1.73 -14.75
C ASN A 246 -14.58 2.90 -15.27
N GLU A 247 -13.93 3.87 -15.90
CA GLU A 247 -14.55 5.08 -16.42
C GLU A 247 -15.53 4.83 -17.58
N ARG A 248 -15.49 3.66 -18.22
CA ARG A 248 -16.49 3.25 -19.22
C ARG A 248 -17.82 2.82 -18.61
N LEU A 249 -17.80 2.41 -17.33
CA LEU A 249 -18.99 1.97 -16.59
C LEU A 249 -19.47 3.04 -15.60
N HIS A 250 -18.55 3.81 -15.04
CA HIS A 250 -18.83 4.85 -14.06
C HIS A 250 -18.16 6.17 -14.44
N HIS A 251 -18.95 7.19 -14.76
CA HIS A 251 -18.43 8.52 -15.13
C HIS A 251 -17.58 9.19 -14.03
N ASN A 252 -17.81 8.85 -12.76
CA ASN A 252 -17.03 9.31 -11.60
C ASN A 252 -15.96 8.31 -11.16
N ALA A 253 -15.59 7.36 -12.02
CA ALA A 253 -14.54 6.39 -11.70
C ALA A 253 -13.23 7.08 -11.30
N TYR A 254 -12.46 6.46 -10.43
CA TYR A 254 -11.24 7.07 -9.91
C TYR A 254 -10.25 7.39 -11.03
N ARG A 255 -9.52 8.49 -10.83
CA ARG A 255 -8.40 8.90 -11.68
C ARG A 255 -7.13 8.32 -11.08
N ASP A 256 -6.61 7.26 -11.70
CA ASP A 256 -5.49 6.51 -11.14
C ASP A 256 -4.50 6.08 -12.23
N LEU A 257 -3.33 5.60 -11.80
CA LEU A 257 -2.22 5.21 -12.64
C LEU A 257 -1.79 3.77 -12.34
N HIS A 258 -1.59 3.02 -13.41
CA HIS A 258 -1.04 1.67 -13.37
C HIS A 258 0.11 1.53 -14.35
N LEU A 259 0.89 0.46 -14.20
CA LEU A 259 2.05 0.19 -15.01
C LEU A 259 1.88 -1.17 -15.68
N ARG A 260 2.24 -1.26 -16.96
CA ARG A 260 2.59 -2.52 -17.62
C ARG A 260 4.10 -2.54 -17.84
N ILE A 261 4.75 -3.57 -17.36
CA ILE A 261 6.21 -3.66 -17.29
C ILE A 261 6.67 -4.97 -17.90
N GLU A 262 7.69 -4.90 -18.74
CA GLU A 262 8.44 -6.06 -19.25
C GLU A 262 9.93 -5.89 -18.93
N GLY A 263 10.65 -7.01 -18.85
CA GLY A 263 12.08 -7.05 -18.60
C GLY A 263 12.45 -7.76 -17.29
N GLU A 264 13.73 -7.68 -16.92
CA GLU A 264 14.29 -8.42 -15.78
C GLU A 264 13.63 -8.06 -14.45
N VAL A 265 13.18 -6.81 -14.28
CA VAL A 265 12.56 -6.34 -13.05
C VAL A 265 11.26 -7.07 -12.71
N VAL A 266 10.59 -7.70 -13.69
CA VAL A 266 9.41 -8.57 -13.47
C VAL A 266 9.73 -9.71 -12.51
N ARG A 267 10.98 -10.19 -12.48
CA ARG A 267 11.43 -11.22 -11.55
C ARG A 267 11.29 -10.80 -10.09
N SER A 268 11.58 -9.54 -9.77
CA SER A 268 11.45 -9.01 -8.42
C SER A 268 9.99 -8.96 -7.98
N LEU A 269 9.08 -8.55 -8.85
CA LEU A 269 7.62 -8.59 -8.59
C LEU A 269 7.11 -10.03 -8.45
N GLN A 270 7.58 -10.93 -9.31
CA GLN A 270 7.28 -12.36 -9.23
C GLN A 270 7.72 -12.95 -7.90
N LEU A 271 8.89 -12.55 -7.40
CA LEU A 271 9.37 -12.96 -6.11
C LEU A 271 8.41 -12.53 -5.00
N VAL A 272 8.05 -11.24 -4.96
CA VAL A 272 7.13 -10.68 -3.96
C VAL A 272 5.82 -11.48 -3.92
N PHE A 273 5.22 -11.77 -5.09
CA PHE A 273 4.02 -12.61 -5.15
C PHE A 273 4.25 -14.01 -4.57
N VAL A 274 5.35 -14.69 -4.95
CA VAL A 274 5.67 -16.03 -4.44
C VAL A 274 5.85 -16.00 -2.92
N GLU A 275 6.42 -14.92 -2.37
CA GLU A 275 6.56 -14.74 -0.93
C GLU A 275 5.21 -14.64 -0.23
N ASP A 276 4.33 -13.77 -0.73
CA ASP A 276 3.01 -13.55 -0.15
C ASP A 276 2.10 -14.77 -0.32
N TRP A 277 2.15 -15.46 -1.46
CA TRP A 277 1.44 -16.70 -1.69
C TRP A 277 1.89 -17.79 -0.71
N THR A 278 3.20 -17.98 -0.57
CA THR A 278 3.80 -18.95 0.36
C THR A 278 3.41 -18.62 1.80
N TYR A 279 3.45 -17.34 2.16
CA TYR A 279 3.04 -16.87 3.48
C TYR A 279 1.54 -17.14 3.75
N ALA A 280 0.66 -16.87 2.78
CA ALA A 280 -0.79 -17.02 2.95
C ALA A 280 -1.24 -18.49 2.97
N THR A 281 -0.60 -19.35 2.18
CA THR A 281 -1.02 -20.75 1.96
C THR A 281 -0.21 -21.78 2.75
N GLY A 282 1.02 -21.46 3.14
CA GLY A 282 1.99 -22.44 3.65
C GLY A 282 2.57 -23.36 2.58
N HIS A 283 2.29 -23.10 1.29
CA HIS A 283 2.94 -23.79 0.17
C HIS A 283 4.46 -23.63 0.24
N LYS A 284 5.19 -24.59 -0.31
CA LYS A 284 6.65 -24.61 -0.39
C LYS A 284 7.08 -24.51 -1.85
N ARG A 285 8.39 -24.34 -2.08
CA ARG A 285 9.00 -24.33 -3.43
C ARG A 285 8.45 -25.42 -4.36
N LYS A 286 8.32 -26.66 -3.88
CA LYS A 286 7.85 -27.80 -4.68
C LYS A 286 6.47 -27.56 -5.32
N ASP A 287 5.64 -26.75 -4.69
CA ASP A 287 4.28 -26.45 -5.16
C ASP A 287 4.28 -25.45 -6.34
N PHE A 288 5.46 -24.91 -6.68
CA PHE A 288 5.71 -24.12 -7.88
C PHE A 288 6.45 -24.91 -8.97
N GLU A 289 6.78 -26.19 -8.75
CA GLU A 289 7.45 -27.02 -9.77
C GLU A 289 6.64 -27.08 -11.07
N GLY A 290 7.36 -27.02 -12.20
CA GLY A 290 6.78 -26.90 -13.54
C GLY A 290 6.08 -25.56 -13.82
N THR A 291 6.19 -24.55 -12.97
CA THR A 291 5.82 -23.16 -13.29
C THR A 291 7.08 -22.45 -13.76
N LEU A 292 7.07 -21.83 -14.93
CA LEU A 292 8.22 -21.07 -15.43
C LEU A 292 8.26 -19.72 -14.71
N LEU A 293 8.62 -19.72 -13.43
CA LEU A 293 8.64 -18.49 -12.62
C LEU A 293 9.65 -17.48 -13.17
N TRP A 294 10.79 -17.97 -13.66
CA TRP A 294 11.88 -17.17 -14.16
C TRP A 294 11.95 -17.37 -15.66
N HIS A 295 11.51 -16.37 -16.43
CA HIS A 295 11.78 -16.33 -17.85
C HIS A 295 13.24 -15.95 -18.06
N ALA A 296 13.94 -16.65 -18.95
CA ALA A 296 15.31 -16.30 -19.30
C ALA A 296 15.27 -15.08 -20.24
N THR A 297 15.53 -13.91 -19.68
CA THR A 297 15.75 -12.67 -20.42
C THR A 297 17.24 -12.51 -20.73
N GLU A 298 17.55 -11.91 -21.87
CA GLU A 298 18.93 -11.53 -22.18
C GLU A 298 19.40 -10.49 -21.16
N ARG A 299 20.52 -10.79 -20.47
CA ARG A 299 21.09 -9.89 -19.47
C ARG A 299 21.69 -8.68 -20.15
N GLY A 300 21.42 -7.49 -19.61
CA GLY A 300 22.09 -6.27 -20.03
C GLY A 300 21.74 -5.81 -21.45
N VAL A 301 20.45 -5.88 -21.83
CA VAL A 301 19.97 -5.25 -23.07
C VAL A 301 20.40 -3.79 -23.07
N ALA A 302 21.26 -3.41 -24.03
CA ALA A 302 21.71 -2.03 -24.19
C ALA A 302 20.49 -1.11 -24.39
N GLY A 303 20.38 -0.05 -23.58
CA GLY A 303 19.23 0.85 -23.59
C GLY A 303 18.04 0.41 -22.73
N GLY A 304 18.20 -0.59 -21.85
CA GLY A 304 17.18 -0.94 -20.85
C GLY A 304 16.92 0.18 -19.84
N ILE A 305 15.66 0.35 -19.46
CA ILE A 305 15.18 1.31 -18.46
C ILE A 305 15.66 0.86 -17.08
N SER A 306 16.39 1.71 -16.36
CA SER A 306 16.81 1.43 -14.98
C SER A 306 15.59 1.35 -14.07
N ALA A 307 15.40 0.19 -13.43
CA ALA A 307 14.18 -0.10 -12.67
C ALA A 307 14.48 -0.88 -11.38
N GLN A 308 13.75 -0.59 -10.31
CA GLN A 308 13.86 -1.32 -9.06
C GLN A 308 12.50 -1.45 -8.36
N THR A 309 12.20 -2.66 -7.91
CA THR A 309 11.00 -2.92 -7.11
C THR A 309 11.22 -2.52 -5.66
N LEU A 310 10.30 -1.71 -5.14
CA LEU A 310 10.26 -1.25 -3.76
C LEU A 310 9.10 -1.91 -3.04
N ILE A 311 9.34 -2.39 -1.82
CA ILE A 311 8.29 -2.98 -0.98
C ILE A 311 8.32 -2.37 0.42
N SER A 312 7.15 -2.08 0.98
CA SER A 312 6.97 -1.83 2.42
C SER A 312 6.05 -2.88 3.02
N GLY A 313 6.11 -3.00 4.33
CA GLY A 313 5.29 -3.94 5.07
C GLY A 313 5.66 -3.93 6.57
N PRO A 314 4.75 -4.40 7.43
CA PRO A 314 4.96 -4.49 8.88
C PRO A 314 5.98 -5.57 9.28
N ASP A 315 6.49 -6.31 8.31
CA ASP A 315 7.55 -7.30 8.42
C ASP A 315 8.97 -6.70 8.29
N SER A 316 9.09 -5.41 7.94
CA SER A 316 10.34 -4.66 7.93
C SER A 316 10.28 -3.45 8.87
N SER A 317 11.31 -3.27 9.70
CA SER A 317 11.45 -2.08 10.54
C SER A 317 12.01 -0.86 9.80
N TRP A 318 12.33 -1.00 8.51
CA TRP A 318 13.05 0.03 7.77
C TRP A 318 12.15 1.02 7.04
N GLU A 319 10.84 0.78 6.89
CA GLU A 319 9.94 1.68 6.16
C GLU A 319 10.49 2.05 4.76
N ALA A 320 10.90 1.03 3.98
CA ALA A 320 11.74 1.23 2.79
C ALA A 320 11.18 2.26 1.79
N ILE A 321 9.89 2.17 1.47
CA ILE A 321 9.23 3.12 0.55
C ILE A 321 9.29 4.55 1.09
N HIS A 322 8.99 4.76 2.38
CA HIS A 322 9.08 6.08 3.03
C HIS A 322 10.49 6.66 2.95
N ARG A 323 11.50 5.84 3.29
CA ARG A 323 12.91 6.26 3.21
C ARG A 323 13.32 6.65 1.80
N LEU A 324 12.89 5.90 0.79
CA LEU A 324 13.22 6.20 -0.59
C LEU A 324 12.50 7.44 -1.13
N HIS A 325 11.25 7.69 -0.72
CA HIS A 325 10.60 8.97 -1.03
C HIS A 325 11.38 10.13 -0.41
N VAL A 326 11.72 10.05 0.88
CA VAL A 326 12.50 11.09 1.56
C VAL A 326 13.86 11.30 0.90
N ALA A 327 14.58 10.22 0.59
CA ALA A 327 15.90 10.30 -0.02
C ALA A 327 15.83 10.86 -1.45
N ALA A 328 14.85 10.43 -2.26
CA ALA A 328 14.64 10.98 -3.60
C ALA A 328 14.32 12.48 -3.59
N ILE A 329 13.55 12.95 -2.60
CA ILE A 329 13.27 14.39 -2.43
C ILE A 329 14.55 15.16 -2.05
N HIS A 330 15.43 14.58 -1.23
CA HIS A 330 16.71 15.20 -0.86
C HIS A 330 17.74 15.21 -1.99
N GLU A 331 17.71 14.21 -2.86
CA GLU A 331 18.59 14.12 -4.03
C GLU A 331 18.19 15.08 -5.16
N ALA A 332 16.92 15.49 -5.21
CA ALA A 332 16.40 16.39 -6.24
C ALA A 332 17.20 17.69 -6.35
N ARG A 333 17.23 18.25 -7.56
CA ARG A 333 17.99 19.48 -7.88
C ARG A 333 17.16 20.57 -8.52
N GLU A 334 16.08 20.22 -9.20
CA GLU A 334 15.27 21.13 -10.01
C GLU A 334 13.81 21.13 -9.57
N ARG A 335 13.20 19.95 -9.40
CA ARG A 335 11.77 19.83 -9.08
C ARG A 335 11.42 18.57 -8.30
N VAL A 336 10.32 18.67 -7.54
CA VAL A 336 9.71 17.56 -6.80
C VAL A 336 8.20 17.64 -6.96
N TRP A 337 7.60 16.73 -7.74
CA TRP A 337 6.15 16.68 -7.93
C TRP A 337 5.59 15.41 -7.31
N LEU A 338 4.66 15.56 -6.38
CA LEU A 338 4.04 14.46 -5.63
C LEU A 338 2.54 14.42 -5.92
N VAL A 339 2.06 13.25 -6.32
CA VAL A 339 0.64 12.94 -6.50
C VAL A 339 0.23 11.88 -5.51
N THR A 340 -0.81 12.13 -4.72
CA THR A 340 -1.32 11.13 -3.76
C THR A 340 -2.78 11.39 -3.35
N PRO A 341 -3.62 10.35 -3.17
CA PRO A 341 -4.97 10.54 -2.65
C PRO A 341 -5.00 10.92 -1.17
N TYR A 342 -4.04 10.40 -0.40
CA TYR A 342 -3.98 10.54 1.05
C TYR A 342 -2.63 11.14 1.41
N PHE A 343 -2.65 12.40 1.79
CA PHE A 343 -1.47 13.15 2.19
C PHE A 343 -1.48 13.37 3.70
N VAL A 344 -0.85 12.45 4.44
CA VAL A 344 -0.72 12.52 5.90
C VAL A 344 0.75 12.26 6.26
N PRO A 345 1.66 13.18 5.88
CA PRO A 345 3.09 12.93 5.93
C PRO A 345 3.61 12.84 7.36
N GLY A 346 4.56 11.93 7.56
CA GLY A 346 5.42 11.94 8.74
C GLY A 346 6.35 13.15 8.76
N GLU A 347 6.99 13.39 9.90
CA GLU A 347 7.88 14.55 10.08
C GLU A 347 9.04 14.59 9.08
N ALA A 348 9.71 13.45 8.83
CA ALA A 348 10.82 13.38 7.89
C ALA A 348 10.38 13.72 6.45
N ALA A 349 9.25 13.19 6.00
CA ALA A 349 8.70 13.47 4.68
C ALA A 349 8.26 14.92 4.52
N ARG A 350 7.61 15.49 5.55
CA ARG A 350 7.24 16.90 5.58
C ARG A 350 8.47 17.80 5.52
N MET A 351 9.48 17.51 6.33
CA MET A 351 10.74 18.24 6.36
C MET A 351 11.49 18.15 5.03
N ALA A 352 11.45 17.02 4.34
CA ALA A 352 12.05 16.87 3.01
C ALA A 352 11.36 17.79 1.99
N LEU A 353 10.02 17.79 1.93
CA LEU A 353 9.25 18.63 1.01
C LEU A 353 9.46 20.12 1.27
N THR A 354 9.40 20.56 2.53
CA THR A 354 9.60 21.97 2.88
C THR A 354 11.05 22.40 2.67
N SER A 355 12.04 21.54 2.94
CA SER A 355 13.45 21.85 2.69
C SER A 355 13.74 22.00 1.20
N ALA A 356 13.17 21.14 0.35
CA ALA A 356 13.29 21.26 -1.10
C ALA A 356 12.71 22.59 -1.61
N ALA A 357 11.51 22.96 -1.13
CA ALA A 357 10.87 24.22 -1.52
C ALA A 357 11.64 25.46 -1.03
N LEU A 358 12.09 25.46 0.22
CA LEU A 358 12.92 26.52 0.79
C LEU A 358 14.29 26.63 0.10
N GLY A 359 14.79 25.51 -0.44
CA GLY A 359 15.99 25.46 -1.28
C GLY A 359 15.80 26.01 -2.69
N GLY A 360 14.57 26.38 -3.08
CA GLY A 360 14.25 27.00 -4.37
C GLY A 360 13.80 26.03 -5.47
N LEU A 361 13.58 24.75 -5.16
CA LEU A 361 13.09 23.77 -6.14
C LEU A 361 11.59 24.00 -6.45
N ASP A 362 11.15 23.61 -7.65
CA ASP A 362 9.74 23.61 -8.01
C ASP A 362 9.03 22.41 -7.35
N VAL A 363 8.50 22.63 -6.13
CA VAL A 363 7.78 21.60 -5.38
C VAL A 363 6.28 21.72 -5.62
N ARG A 364 5.65 20.66 -6.13
CA ARG A 364 4.21 20.59 -6.38
C ARG A 364 3.59 19.39 -5.67
N LEU A 365 2.46 19.62 -5.01
CA LEU A 365 1.64 18.59 -4.38
C LEU A 365 0.27 18.58 -5.04
N LEU A 366 -0.08 17.47 -5.67
CA LEU A 366 -1.38 17.24 -6.28
C LEU A 366 -2.17 16.22 -5.44
N VAL A 367 -3.35 16.62 -4.99
CA VAL A 367 -4.22 15.86 -4.08
C VAL A 367 -5.67 15.95 -4.55
N PRO A 368 -6.56 15.01 -4.19
CA PRO A 368 -7.98 15.13 -4.50
C PRO A 368 -8.61 16.29 -3.71
N LYS A 369 -9.53 17.02 -4.34
CA LYS A 369 -10.36 18.03 -3.68
C LYS A 369 -11.22 17.43 -2.57
N LEU A 370 -11.70 16.21 -2.78
CA LEU A 370 -12.45 15.40 -1.81
C LEU A 370 -11.98 13.96 -1.92
N SER A 371 -11.60 13.37 -0.80
CA SER A 371 -11.32 11.94 -0.68
C SER A 371 -12.61 11.15 -0.45
N ASP A 372 -12.56 9.82 -0.54
CA ASP A 372 -13.60 8.90 -0.09
C ASP A 372 -13.90 9.04 1.43
N SER A 373 -12.95 9.56 2.20
CA SER A 373 -13.06 9.87 3.62
C SER A 373 -12.88 11.37 3.91
N ARG A 374 -13.93 12.02 4.43
CA ARG A 374 -13.88 13.42 4.89
C ARG A 374 -12.81 13.63 5.97
N LEU A 375 -12.60 12.63 6.83
CA LEU A 375 -11.57 12.69 7.87
C LEU A 375 -10.18 12.82 7.25
N VAL A 376 -9.89 12.05 6.20
CA VAL A 376 -8.60 12.12 5.49
C VAL A 376 -8.46 13.45 4.76
N THR A 377 -9.52 13.95 4.11
CA THR A 377 -9.50 15.28 3.48
C THR A 377 -9.18 16.39 4.49
N TYR A 378 -9.78 16.37 5.69
CA TYR A 378 -9.48 17.34 6.74
C TYR A 378 -8.07 17.16 7.31
N ALA A 379 -7.60 15.92 7.48
CA ALA A 379 -6.24 15.65 7.94
C ALA A 379 -5.20 16.18 6.95
N ALA A 380 -5.38 15.94 5.64
CA ALA A 380 -4.49 16.45 4.60
C ALA A 380 -4.43 17.98 4.58
N ARG A 381 -5.58 18.65 4.59
CA ARG A 381 -5.67 20.12 4.61
C ARG A 381 -4.98 20.75 5.81
N SER A 382 -4.90 20.04 6.94
CA SER A 382 -4.20 20.52 8.15
C SER A 382 -2.70 20.73 7.98
N TYR A 383 -2.10 20.22 6.89
CA TYR A 383 -0.69 20.39 6.56
C TYR A 383 -0.44 21.46 5.49
N PHE A 384 -1.47 21.97 4.80
CA PHE A 384 -1.28 22.86 3.64
C PHE A 384 -0.68 24.21 4.03
N ASP A 385 -1.10 24.80 5.15
CA ASP A 385 -0.58 26.11 5.59
C ASP A 385 0.94 26.10 5.76
N GLU A 386 1.50 25.04 6.36
CA GLU A 386 2.94 24.86 6.55
C GLU A 386 3.68 24.69 5.21
N LEU A 387 3.10 23.91 4.29
CA LEU A 387 3.67 23.67 2.96
C LEU A 387 3.67 24.94 2.09
N LEU A 388 2.54 25.65 2.06
CA LEU A 388 2.40 26.90 1.32
C LEU A 388 3.37 27.96 1.84
N ALA A 389 3.54 28.06 3.16
CA ALA A 389 4.50 28.97 3.78
C ALA A 389 5.96 28.65 3.40
N ALA A 390 6.29 27.38 3.14
CA ALA A 390 7.60 26.95 2.66
C ALA A 390 7.80 27.12 1.14
N GLY A 391 6.75 27.48 0.39
CA GLY A 391 6.79 27.67 -1.07
C GLY A 391 6.31 26.47 -1.90
N VAL A 392 5.79 25.42 -1.26
CA VAL A 392 5.20 24.28 -1.98
C VAL A 392 3.90 24.70 -2.66
N LYS A 393 3.73 24.36 -3.94
CA LYS A 393 2.50 24.63 -4.71
C LYS A 393 1.53 23.47 -4.55
N VAL A 394 0.43 23.68 -3.83
CA VAL A 394 -0.59 22.64 -3.61
C VAL A 394 -1.76 22.82 -4.57
N TYR A 395 -2.20 21.73 -5.20
CA TYR A 395 -3.29 21.68 -6.17
C TYR A 395 -4.34 20.64 -5.76
N GLU A 396 -5.62 21.03 -5.79
CA GLU A 396 -6.75 20.15 -5.52
C GLU A 396 -7.44 19.74 -6.83
N TYR A 397 -7.34 18.46 -7.19
CA TYR A 397 -7.98 17.86 -8.37
C TYR A 397 -9.48 17.67 -8.14
N GLY A 398 -10.30 18.24 -9.03
CA GLY A 398 -11.75 18.31 -8.89
C GLY A 398 -12.60 17.36 -9.76
N PRO A 399 -12.21 16.98 -10.99
CA PRO A 399 -13.11 16.25 -11.89
C PRO A 399 -13.58 14.88 -11.38
N ARG A 400 -12.67 14.08 -10.82
CA ARG A 400 -12.91 12.73 -10.28
C ARG A 400 -12.09 12.54 -9.00
N LEU A 401 -12.25 11.44 -8.28
CA LEU A 401 -11.35 11.14 -7.16
C LEU A 401 -9.96 10.81 -7.70
N LEU A 402 -8.98 11.66 -7.43
CA LEU A 402 -7.58 11.38 -7.74
C LEU A 402 -7.04 10.32 -6.77
N HIS A 403 -6.58 9.20 -7.32
CA HIS A 403 -6.07 8.05 -6.59
C HIS A 403 -4.67 7.59 -7.04
N SER A 404 -4.05 8.26 -8.02
CA SER A 404 -2.65 8.03 -8.39
C SER A 404 -1.69 8.21 -7.21
N LYS A 405 -0.68 7.35 -7.11
CA LYS A 405 0.46 7.52 -6.19
C LYS A 405 1.75 7.57 -6.98
N ALA A 406 2.27 8.78 -7.15
CA ALA A 406 3.47 9.02 -7.94
C ALA A 406 4.34 10.12 -7.34
N LEU A 407 5.66 9.94 -7.39
CA LEU A 407 6.66 10.95 -7.08
C LEU A 407 7.57 11.11 -8.30
N LEU A 408 7.72 12.33 -8.77
CA LEU A 408 8.65 12.73 -9.82
C LEU A 408 9.70 13.66 -9.22
N CYS A 409 10.97 13.30 -9.36
CA CYS A 409 12.09 14.18 -9.01
C CYS A 409 12.90 14.47 -10.29
N ASP A 410 13.10 15.76 -10.56
CA ASP A 410 13.81 16.26 -11.74
C ASP A 410 13.24 15.68 -13.06
N ASP A 411 14.08 15.50 -14.08
CA ASP A 411 13.72 14.93 -15.39
C ASP A 411 14.11 13.45 -15.53
N ARG A 412 14.35 12.74 -14.42
CA ARG A 412 14.93 11.39 -14.47
C ARG A 412 14.32 10.38 -13.52
N LEU A 413 13.85 10.77 -12.35
CA LEU A 413 13.43 9.82 -11.33
C LEU A 413 11.91 9.81 -11.17
N ALA A 414 11.32 8.63 -11.30
CA ALA A 414 9.91 8.39 -11.04
C ALA A 414 9.71 7.24 -10.05
N ILE A 415 8.89 7.44 -9.03
CA ILE A 415 8.39 6.36 -8.16
C ILE A 415 6.89 6.27 -8.35
N ILE A 416 6.38 5.12 -8.83
CA ILE A 416 4.96 4.91 -9.11
C ILE A 416 4.53 3.58 -8.46
N GLY A 417 3.39 3.54 -7.78
CA GLY A 417 2.98 2.31 -7.10
C GLY A 417 1.66 2.38 -6.34
N SER A 418 1.53 1.54 -5.32
CA SER A 418 0.33 1.41 -4.49
C SER A 418 0.37 2.21 -3.19
N ALA A 419 1.55 2.67 -2.76
CA ALA A 419 1.77 3.31 -1.47
C ALA A 419 1.29 4.77 -1.46
N ASN A 420 0.37 5.10 -0.56
CA ASN A 420 -0.01 6.49 -0.28
C ASN A 420 1.08 7.21 0.53
N PHE A 421 1.00 8.54 0.58
CA PHE A 421 1.93 9.37 1.34
C PHE A 421 1.46 9.56 2.79
N ASP A 422 1.22 8.44 3.48
CA ASP A 422 0.68 8.37 4.83
C ASP A 422 1.39 7.33 5.72
N HIS A 423 1.15 7.41 7.03
CA HIS A 423 1.78 6.49 7.99
C HIS A 423 1.35 5.04 7.77
N ARG A 424 0.11 4.81 7.33
CA ARG A 424 -0.45 3.47 7.17
C ARG A 424 0.19 2.71 6.01
N SER A 425 0.34 3.31 4.83
CA SER A 425 1.05 2.70 3.69
C SER A 425 2.53 2.48 3.98
N PHE A 426 3.17 3.38 4.73
CA PHE A 426 4.59 3.25 5.04
C PHE A 426 4.92 2.20 6.12
N ARG A 427 4.03 2.00 7.09
CA ARG A 427 4.32 1.17 8.29
C ARG A 427 3.44 -0.07 8.43
N LEU A 428 2.18 0.00 8.01
CA LEU A 428 1.17 -0.99 8.36
C LEU A 428 0.80 -1.87 7.17
N ASN A 429 0.56 -1.30 5.99
CA ASN A 429 0.17 -2.08 4.83
C ASN A 429 1.38 -2.71 4.13
N PHE A 430 1.15 -3.85 3.51
CA PHE A 430 2.08 -4.35 2.50
C PHE A 430 1.83 -3.57 1.20
N GLU A 431 2.84 -2.86 0.72
CA GLU A 431 2.77 -2.06 -0.52
C GLU A 431 3.84 -2.50 -1.51
N VAL A 432 3.67 -2.08 -2.75
CA VAL A 432 4.65 -2.23 -3.83
C VAL A 432 4.74 -0.93 -4.62
N SER A 433 5.94 -0.55 -5.02
CA SER A 433 6.17 0.58 -5.91
C SER A 433 7.36 0.29 -6.82
N MET A 434 7.44 0.97 -7.94
CA MET A 434 8.54 0.86 -8.89
C MET A 434 9.30 2.17 -8.92
N LEU A 435 10.60 2.10 -8.69
CA LEU A 435 11.54 3.18 -8.91
C LEU A 435 12.09 3.05 -10.33
N PHE A 436 11.97 4.11 -11.12
CA PHE A 436 12.56 4.22 -12.44
C PHE A 436 13.57 5.38 -12.46
N ARG A 437 14.72 5.14 -13.08
CA ARG A 437 15.65 6.20 -13.49
C ARG A 437 15.70 6.22 -15.01
N ASP A 438 14.79 6.98 -15.61
CA ASP A 438 14.66 7.05 -17.06
C ASP A 438 13.97 8.36 -17.48
N PRO A 439 14.56 9.13 -18.41
CA PRO A 439 14.01 10.42 -18.81
C PRO A 439 12.69 10.30 -19.60
N VAL A 440 12.45 9.20 -20.30
CA VAL A 440 11.21 9.01 -21.08
C VAL A 440 10.04 8.70 -20.14
N VAL A 441 10.24 7.82 -19.16
CA VAL A 441 9.26 7.55 -18.10
C VAL A 441 8.98 8.82 -17.29
N ALA A 442 10.02 9.55 -16.91
CA ALA A 442 9.90 10.81 -16.17
C ALA A 442 9.12 11.88 -16.96
N ALA A 443 9.44 12.07 -18.25
CA ALA A 443 8.74 13.02 -19.11
C ALA A 443 7.26 12.62 -19.33
N THR A 444 6.98 11.33 -19.49
CA THR A 444 5.61 10.82 -19.62
C THR A 444 4.81 11.10 -18.36
N LEU A 445 5.40 10.83 -17.18
CA LEU A 445 4.77 11.14 -15.90
C LEU A 445 4.57 12.65 -15.72
N ALA A 446 5.55 13.48 -16.10
CA ALA A 446 5.44 14.93 -16.02
C ALA A 446 4.26 15.46 -16.84
N GLN A 447 4.10 15.00 -18.08
CA GLN A 447 2.98 15.37 -18.96
C GLN A 447 1.62 15.01 -18.35
N LEU A 448 1.51 13.83 -17.72
CA LEU A 448 0.30 13.41 -17.04
C LEU A 448 -0.03 14.34 -15.86
N ILE A 449 0.97 14.64 -15.02
CA ILE A 449 0.80 15.51 -13.85
C ILE A 449 0.41 16.93 -14.29
N GLU A 450 1.03 17.46 -15.35
CA GLU A 450 0.70 18.79 -15.89
C GLU A 450 -0.74 18.85 -16.41
N GLY A 451 -1.19 17.80 -17.11
CA GLY A 451 -2.59 17.68 -17.52
C GLY A 451 -3.56 17.67 -16.33
N GLU A 452 -3.23 16.94 -15.27
CA GLU A 452 -4.06 16.89 -14.05
C GLU A 452 -4.05 18.21 -13.27
N ILE A 453 -2.93 18.93 -13.27
CA ILE A 453 -2.81 20.27 -12.69
C ILE A 453 -3.66 21.28 -13.46
N ALA A 454 -3.76 21.16 -14.79
CA ALA A 454 -4.61 22.04 -15.59
C ALA A 454 -6.09 21.94 -15.21
N ASP A 455 -6.53 20.76 -14.74
CA ASP A 455 -7.88 20.50 -14.22
C ASP A 455 -8.02 20.71 -12.70
N SER A 456 -7.00 21.28 -12.06
CA SER A 456 -6.95 21.46 -10.61
C SER A 456 -7.04 22.93 -10.19
N ALA A 457 -7.56 23.16 -8.99
CA ALA A 457 -7.55 24.48 -8.37
C ALA A 457 -6.29 24.62 -7.50
N PRO A 458 -5.49 25.70 -7.66
CA PRO A 458 -4.40 25.97 -6.73
C PRO A 458 -4.98 26.32 -5.35
N VAL A 459 -4.42 25.71 -4.30
CA VAL A 459 -4.76 26.05 -2.92
C VAL A 459 -4.08 27.36 -2.57
N GLN A 460 -4.87 28.31 -2.08
CA GLN A 460 -4.37 29.60 -1.61
C GLN A 460 -4.22 29.60 -0.09
N ASP A 461 -3.21 30.30 0.43
CA ASP A 461 -3.08 30.58 1.85
C ASP A 461 -4.26 31.45 2.31
N GLN A 462 -5.29 30.82 2.86
CA GLN A 462 -6.47 31.49 3.38
C GLN A 462 -6.45 31.47 4.90
N ARG A 463 -5.56 32.26 5.51
CA ARG A 463 -5.47 32.47 6.97
C ARG A 463 -6.80 32.86 7.63
N ASN A 464 -7.77 33.37 6.85
CA ASN A 464 -9.09 33.81 7.29
C ASN A 464 -10.21 32.74 7.13
N ARG A 465 -9.88 31.46 6.94
CA ARG A 465 -10.91 30.39 6.88
C ARG A 465 -11.68 30.29 8.20
N SER A 466 -12.99 30.05 8.09
CA SER A 466 -13.90 29.90 9.24
C SER A 466 -13.37 28.90 10.27
N PHE A 467 -13.29 29.33 11.54
CA PHE A 467 -12.81 28.52 12.64
C PHE A 467 -13.59 27.21 12.79
N TRP A 468 -14.93 27.30 12.85
CA TRP A 468 -15.80 26.14 13.09
C TRP A 468 -15.95 25.22 11.88
N ARG A 469 -15.90 25.77 10.65
CA ARG A 469 -16.13 24.98 9.43
C ARG A 469 -14.88 24.33 8.86
N ASN A 470 -13.71 24.94 9.08
CA ASN A 470 -12.45 24.50 8.47
C ASN A 470 -11.40 24.18 9.52
N ARG A 471 -10.95 25.19 10.29
CA ARG A 471 -9.74 25.07 11.12
C ARG A 471 -9.89 24.05 12.25
N LEU A 472 -11.02 24.05 12.97
CA LEU A 472 -11.25 23.11 14.07
C LEU A 472 -11.39 21.66 13.56
N PRO A 473 -12.22 21.35 12.54
CA PRO A 473 -12.25 20.01 11.95
C PRO A 473 -10.89 19.53 11.44
N GLU A 474 -10.12 20.37 10.76
CA GLU A 474 -8.78 20.05 10.27
C GLU A 474 -7.80 19.74 11.42
N ALA A 475 -7.81 20.56 12.48
CA ALA A 475 -6.99 20.34 13.66
C ALA A 475 -7.34 19.05 14.42
N LEU A 476 -8.64 18.75 14.55
CA LEU A 476 -9.10 17.50 15.19
C LEU A 476 -8.78 16.28 14.32
N ALA A 477 -8.93 16.38 13.00
CA ALA A 477 -8.58 15.32 12.07
C ALA A 477 -7.08 14.98 12.12
N ARG A 478 -6.22 15.99 12.26
CA ARG A 478 -4.75 15.81 12.42
C ARG A 478 -4.36 14.97 13.62
N LEU A 479 -5.16 14.95 14.69
CA LEU A 479 -4.89 14.08 15.85
C LEU A 479 -5.02 12.59 15.50
N MET A 480 -5.76 12.25 14.44
CA MET A 480 -5.93 10.88 13.95
C MET A 480 -4.87 10.48 12.92
N SER A 481 -3.97 11.38 12.52
CA SER A 481 -2.90 11.10 11.55
C SER A 481 -2.07 9.84 11.81
N PRO A 482 -1.77 9.42 13.07
CA PRO A 482 -1.05 8.15 13.30
C PRO A 482 -1.85 6.88 12.96
N LEU A 483 -3.18 7.00 12.80
CA LEU A 483 -4.10 5.90 12.48
C LEU A 483 -4.50 5.89 11.00
N LEU A 484 -4.38 7.04 10.33
CA LEU A 484 -4.58 7.25 8.91
C LEU A 484 -3.31 6.86 8.15
#